data_AF-A0A820PTH7-F1
#
_entry.id   AF-A0A820PTH7-F1
#
_cell.length_a   1.000
_cell.length_b   1.000
_cell.length_c   1.000
_cell.angle_alpha   90.00
_cell.angle_beta   90.00
_cell.angle_gamma   90.00
#
_symmetry.space_group_name_H-M   'P 1'
#
loop_
_entity.id
_entity.type
_entity.pdbx_description
1 polymer ?
#
loop_
_entity_poly.entity_id
_entity_poly.type
_entity_poly.pdbx_seq_one_letter_code
_entity_poly.pdbx_strand_id
1 'polypeptide(L)'
;MSLDHMTNHDDLIRQFNEKFQQTSPTDILERLQLINNLTTICSRQNNFSAVFKYFNEANIIYSEHQSSNLITKEQLDEIMINILFNTARSYYRQQNWTMSLKMFEKSRDLVRKQKYDNPVLPEIYYCMAAVYAHLEEIQMAIDYYEITISTTRKRLSDDHPDMQRYTFQFQLFKNNLEEAYSKRYLIRK
;
A
#
# COMPACT_ATOMS: atom_id res chain seq x y z
N MET A 1 15.75 28.54 -5.21
CA MET A 1 16.23 27.18 -5.56
C MET A 1 15.50 26.22 -4.63
N SER A 2 14.65 25.30 -5.07
CA SER A 2 14.75 24.40 -6.22
C SER A 2 13.39 24.17 -6.89
N LEU A 3 13.23 24.62 -8.14
CA LEU A 3 12.10 24.25 -9.00
C LEU A 3 12.35 22.93 -9.78
N ASP A 4 13.54 22.34 -9.66
CA ASP A 4 14.01 21.26 -10.56
C ASP A 4 13.53 19.84 -10.20
N HIS A 5 12.88 19.63 -9.06
CA HIS A 5 12.35 18.29 -8.70
C HIS A 5 10.90 18.05 -9.13
N MET A 6 10.10 19.10 -9.34
CA MET A 6 8.70 18.93 -9.79
C MET A 6 8.61 18.64 -11.29
N THR A 7 9.54 19.17 -12.09
CA THR A 7 9.56 19.05 -13.56
C THR A 7 9.65 17.60 -14.03
N ASN A 8 10.27 16.70 -13.26
CA ASN A 8 10.47 15.30 -13.68
C ASN A 8 9.21 14.43 -13.50
N HIS A 9 8.44 14.61 -12.42
CA HIS A 9 7.29 13.74 -12.17
C HIS A 9 6.11 14.01 -13.10
N ASP A 10 5.84 15.27 -13.43
CA ASP A 10 4.74 15.61 -14.33
C ASP A 10 5.06 15.20 -15.78
N ASP A 11 6.32 15.34 -16.21
CA ASP A 11 6.79 14.79 -17.49
C ASP A 11 6.70 13.26 -17.54
N LEU A 12 7.07 12.56 -16.46
CA LEU A 12 6.91 11.10 -16.37
C LEU A 12 5.45 10.67 -16.43
N ILE A 13 4.55 11.38 -15.74
CA ILE A 13 3.10 11.14 -15.81
C ILE A 13 2.62 11.33 -17.25
N ARG A 14 3.06 12.40 -17.93
CA ARG A 14 2.70 12.64 -19.33
C ARG A 14 3.17 11.49 -20.22
N GLN A 15 4.44 11.11 -20.12
CA GLN A 15 5.02 10.01 -20.92
C GLN A 15 4.32 8.68 -20.70
N PHE A 16 4.01 8.32 -19.44
CA PHE A 16 3.29 7.08 -19.16
C PHE A 16 1.85 7.10 -19.67
N ASN A 17 1.16 8.23 -19.62
CA ASN A 17 -0.18 8.36 -20.21
C ASN A 17 -0.14 8.26 -21.75
N GLU A 18 0.81 8.94 -22.41
CA GLU A 18 1.01 8.84 -23.85
C GLU A 18 1.30 7.39 -24.26
N LYS A 19 2.20 6.72 -23.54
CA LYS A 19 2.51 5.31 -23.78
C LYS A 19 1.29 4.42 -23.57
N PHE A 20 0.51 4.65 -22.51
CA PHE A 20 -0.71 3.88 -22.23
C PHE A 20 -1.78 4.02 -23.32
N GLN A 21 -1.89 5.20 -23.95
CA GLN A 21 -2.77 5.43 -25.09
C GLN A 21 -2.31 4.70 -26.36
N GLN A 22 -0.99 4.52 -26.52
CA GLN A 22 -0.38 3.84 -27.67
C GLN A 22 -0.34 2.31 -27.50
N THR A 23 -0.30 1.82 -26.26
CA THR A 23 -0.31 0.38 -25.95
C THR A 23 -1.64 -0.26 -26.38
N SER A 24 -1.55 -1.39 -27.10
CA SER A 24 -2.72 -2.15 -27.57
C SER A 24 -3.70 -2.47 -26.42
N PRO A 25 -5.03 -2.37 -26.64
CA PRO A 25 -6.02 -2.83 -25.66
C PRO A 25 -5.87 -4.29 -25.24
N THR A 26 -5.24 -5.13 -26.06
CA THR A 26 -4.99 -6.55 -25.77
C THR A 26 -3.70 -6.80 -24.98
N ASP A 27 -2.81 -5.81 -24.86
CA ASP A 27 -1.59 -5.93 -24.04
C ASP A 27 -1.91 -5.56 -22.59
N ILE A 28 -2.63 -6.47 -21.93
CA ILE A 28 -3.15 -6.26 -20.57
C ILE A 28 -2.02 -6.07 -19.56
N LEU A 29 -0.90 -6.78 -19.76
CA LEU A 29 0.25 -6.72 -18.87
C LEU A 29 0.87 -5.33 -18.90
N GLU A 30 1.21 -4.81 -20.09
CA GLU A 30 1.85 -3.49 -20.20
C GLU A 30 0.91 -2.39 -19.71
N ARG A 31 -0.39 -2.46 -20.05
CA ARG A 31 -1.39 -1.49 -19.59
C ARG A 31 -1.45 -1.41 -18.07
N LEU A 32 -1.52 -2.54 -17.38
CA LEU A 32 -1.57 -2.55 -15.91
C LEU A 32 -0.24 -2.11 -15.27
N GLN A 33 0.91 -2.43 -15.88
CA GLN A 33 2.21 -1.95 -15.40
C GLN A 33 2.30 -0.42 -15.50
N LEU A 34 1.83 0.18 -16.60
CA LEU A 34 1.77 1.63 -16.75
C LEU A 34 0.84 2.27 -15.71
N ILE A 35 -0.33 1.67 -15.48
CA ILE A 35 -1.25 2.14 -14.42
C ILE A 35 -0.61 2.04 -13.03
N ASN A 36 0.12 0.97 -12.73
CA ASN A 36 0.83 0.82 -11.45
C ASN A 36 1.90 1.90 -11.26
N ASN A 37 2.66 2.22 -12.30
CA ASN A 37 3.66 3.29 -12.27
C ASN A 37 3.01 4.66 -12.06
N LEU A 38 1.94 4.96 -12.80
CA LEU A 38 1.15 6.19 -12.63
C LEU A 38 0.58 6.31 -11.21
N THR A 39 -0.03 5.23 -10.70
CA THR A 39 -0.56 5.15 -9.34
C THR A 39 0.52 5.42 -8.30
N THR A 40 1.72 4.86 -8.49
CA THR A 40 2.86 5.06 -7.58
C THR A 40 3.33 6.52 -7.55
N ILE A 41 3.51 7.15 -8.72
CA ILE A 41 3.96 8.54 -8.83
C ILE A 41 2.91 9.50 -8.24
N CYS A 42 1.65 9.36 -8.66
CA CYS A 42 0.56 10.20 -8.16
C CYS A 42 0.36 10.04 -6.64
N SER A 43 0.53 8.82 -6.10
CA SER A 43 0.50 8.57 -4.66
C SER A 43 1.61 9.37 -3.96
N ARG A 44 2.86 9.34 -4.46
CA ARG A 44 3.97 10.12 -3.88
C ARG A 44 3.74 11.63 -3.89
N GLN A 45 3.06 12.15 -4.91
CA GLN A 45 2.71 13.57 -5.02
C GLN A 45 1.44 13.96 -4.23
N ASN A 46 0.80 13.03 -3.52
CA ASN A 46 -0.52 13.24 -2.91
C ASN A 46 -1.62 13.66 -3.90
N ASN A 47 -1.45 13.32 -5.19
CA ASN A 47 -2.49 13.53 -6.20
C ASN A 47 -3.53 12.40 -6.11
N PHE A 48 -4.39 12.51 -5.11
CA PHE A 48 -5.38 11.49 -4.77
C PHE A 48 -6.41 11.27 -5.87
N SER A 49 -6.85 12.35 -6.53
CA SER A 49 -7.80 12.28 -7.65
C SER A 49 -7.26 11.39 -8.77
N ALA A 50 -5.98 11.58 -9.16
CA ALA A 50 -5.34 10.76 -10.16
C ALA A 50 -5.19 9.30 -9.71
N VAL A 51 -4.77 9.06 -8.46
CA VAL A 51 -4.69 7.69 -7.91
C VAL A 51 -6.02 6.96 -8.04
N PHE A 52 -7.14 7.61 -7.69
CA PHE A 52 -8.46 6.98 -7.76
C PHE A 52 -8.95 6.77 -9.19
N LYS A 53 -8.64 7.69 -10.11
CA LYS A 53 -8.88 7.50 -11.54
C LYS A 53 -8.18 6.24 -12.05
N TYR A 54 -6.88 6.11 -11.78
CA TYR A 54 -6.06 4.99 -12.22
C TYR A 54 -6.43 3.67 -11.55
N PHE A 55 -6.77 3.70 -10.26
CA PHE A 55 -7.32 2.54 -9.57
C PHE A 55 -8.61 2.02 -10.22
N ASN A 56 -9.55 2.92 -10.56
CA ASN A 56 -10.79 2.52 -11.22
C ASN A 56 -10.52 1.88 -12.60
N GLU A 57 -9.61 2.46 -13.37
CA GLU A 57 -9.20 1.93 -14.68
C GLU A 57 -8.56 0.54 -14.57
N ALA A 58 -7.63 0.35 -13.63
CA ALA A 58 -7.07 -0.97 -13.34
C ALA A 58 -8.13 -1.97 -12.86
N ASN A 59 -9.09 -1.53 -12.06
CA ASN A 59 -10.14 -2.40 -11.54
C ASN A 59 -11.07 -2.91 -12.65
N ILE A 60 -11.37 -2.07 -13.66
CA ILE A 60 -12.11 -2.49 -14.86
C ILE A 60 -11.32 -3.57 -15.61
N ILE A 61 -10.07 -3.26 -16.00
CA ILE A 61 -9.21 -4.19 -16.73
C ILE A 61 -9.07 -5.52 -15.97
N TYR A 62 -8.82 -5.45 -14.67
CA TYR A 62 -8.68 -6.63 -13.83
C TYR A 62 -9.95 -7.48 -13.77
N SER A 63 -11.13 -6.85 -13.66
CA SER A 63 -12.41 -7.57 -13.62
C SER A 63 -12.74 -8.28 -14.93
N GLU A 64 -12.45 -7.65 -16.06
CA GLU A 64 -12.71 -8.20 -17.39
C GLU A 64 -11.76 -9.36 -17.75
N HIS A 65 -10.55 -9.36 -17.18
CA HIS A 65 -9.48 -10.28 -17.58
C HIS A 65 -9.16 -11.38 -16.56
N GLN A 66 -10.00 -11.59 -15.54
CA GLN A 66 -9.80 -12.65 -14.54
C GLN A 66 -9.76 -14.06 -15.15
N SER A 67 -10.46 -14.27 -16.26
CA SER A 67 -10.55 -15.54 -16.99
C SER A 67 -10.02 -15.44 -18.43
N SER A 68 -9.28 -14.38 -18.74
CA SER A 68 -8.73 -14.16 -20.08
C SER A 68 -7.45 -14.96 -20.30
N ASN A 69 -7.18 -15.35 -21.55
CA ASN A 69 -5.91 -15.97 -21.96
C ASN A 69 -4.83 -14.94 -22.36
N LEU A 70 -5.13 -13.63 -22.30
CA LEU A 70 -4.20 -12.57 -22.68
C LEU A 70 -3.13 -12.29 -21.60
N ILE A 71 -3.37 -12.73 -20.36
CA ILE A 71 -2.47 -12.54 -19.23
C ILE A 71 -2.64 -13.70 -18.26
N THR A 72 -1.56 -14.12 -17.59
CA THR A 72 -1.68 -15.14 -16.55
C THR A 72 -2.36 -14.56 -15.31
N LYS A 73 -3.12 -15.40 -14.59
CA LYS A 73 -3.75 -14.98 -13.32
C LYS A 73 -2.74 -14.48 -12.29
N GLU A 74 -1.55 -15.09 -12.28
CA GLU A 74 -0.46 -14.71 -11.37
C GLU A 74 0.04 -13.29 -11.64
N GLN A 75 0.37 -12.95 -12.90
CA GLN A 75 0.81 -11.61 -13.27
C GLN A 75 -0.29 -10.56 -13.04
N LEU A 76 -1.53 -10.93 -13.35
CA LEU A 76 -2.70 -10.07 -13.14
C LEU A 76 -2.87 -9.71 -11.66
N ASP A 77 -2.79 -10.72 -10.78
CA ASP A 77 -2.93 -10.55 -9.34
C ASP A 77 -1.74 -9.78 -8.74
N GLU A 78 -0.50 -10.06 -9.19
CA GLU A 78 0.71 -9.37 -8.73
C GLU A 78 0.66 -7.86 -8.97
N ILE A 79 0.22 -7.43 -10.14
CA ILE A 79 0.11 -5.99 -10.43
C ILE A 79 -1.04 -5.37 -9.63
N MET A 80 -2.17 -6.05 -9.52
CA MET A 80 -3.32 -5.56 -8.75
C MET A 80 -3.00 -5.41 -7.25
N ILE A 81 -2.18 -6.31 -6.67
CA ILE A 81 -1.69 -6.20 -5.28
C ILE A 81 -1.02 -4.84 -5.05
N ASN A 82 -0.11 -4.45 -5.95
CA ASN A 82 0.65 -3.20 -5.85
C ASN A 82 -0.26 -1.96 -6.04
N ILE A 83 -1.20 -2.01 -6.97
CA ILE A 83 -2.16 -0.92 -7.20
C ILE A 83 -3.06 -0.73 -5.97
N LEU A 84 -3.61 -1.82 -5.42
CA LEU A 84 -4.41 -1.78 -4.18
C LEU A 84 -3.61 -1.23 -3.00
N PHE A 85 -2.37 -1.70 -2.83
CA PHE A 85 -1.47 -1.24 -1.78
C PHE A 85 -1.19 0.28 -1.87
N ASN A 86 -0.87 0.78 -3.07
CA ASN A 86 -0.63 2.20 -3.29
C ASN A 86 -1.90 3.06 -3.13
N THR A 87 -3.06 2.52 -3.51
CA THR A 87 -4.36 3.15 -3.31
C THR A 87 -4.72 3.24 -1.83
N ALA A 88 -4.45 2.17 -1.07
CA ALA A 88 -4.64 2.13 0.38
C ALA A 88 -3.79 3.22 1.07
N ARG A 89 -2.51 3.35 0.72
CA ARG A 89 -1.64 4.42 1.23
C ARG A 89 -2.17 5.82 0.90
N SER A 90 -2.81 6.01 -0.25
CA SER A 90 -3.44 7.28 -0.61
C SER A 90 -4.68 7.59 0.22
N TYR A 91 -5.49 6.59 0.58
CA TYR A 91 -6.57 6.76 1.56
C TYR A 91 -6.04 7.03 2.97
N TYR A 92 -4.96 6.35 3.38
CA TYR A 92 -4.27 6.60 4.65
C TYR A 92 -3.83 8.06 4.77
N ARG A 93 -3.17 8.60 3.73
CA ARG A 93 -2.73 10.01 3.74
C ARG A 93 -3.87 11.01 3.74
N GLN A 94 -5.07 10.61 3.30
CA GLN A 94 -6.31 11.39 3.42
C GLN A 94 -7.03 11.17 4.75
N GLN A 95 -6.46 10.40 5.67
CA GLN A 95 -7.08 10.02 6.94
C GLN A 95 -8.41 9.27 6.78
N ASN A 96 -8.64 8.68 5.60
CA ASN A 96 -9.79 7.82 5.35
C ASN A 96 -9.43 6.39 5.75
N TRP A 97 -9.38 6.16 7.06
CA TRP A 97 -8.94 4.91 7.67
C TRP A 97 -9.76 3.70 7.21
N THR A 98 -11.08 3.84 7.12
CA THR A 98 -11.99 2.77 6.68
C THR A 98 -11.69 2.31 5.26
N MET A 99 -11.53 3.24 4.31
CA MET A 99 -11.19 2.88 2.92
C MET A 99 -9.76 2.40 2.79
N SER A 100 -8.83 2.96 3.58
CA SER A 100 -7.44 2.49 3.66
C SER A 100 -7.38 1.03 4.08
N LEU A 101 -8.06 0.67 5.18
CA LEU A 101 -8.08 -0.70 5.69
C LEU A 101 -8.68 -1.66 4.66
N LYS A 102 -9.83 -1.31 4.07
CA LYS A 102 -10.50 -2.11 3.04
C LYS A 102 -9.59 -2.41 1.84
N MET A 103 -8.78 -1.45 1.41
CA MET A 103 -7.85 -1.66 0.29
C MET A 103 -6.63 -2.50 0.70
N PHE A 104 -6.09 -2.32 1.91
CA PHE A 104 -5.02 -3.18 2.43
C PHE A 104 -5.48 -4.63 2.59
N GLU A 105 -6.70 -4.86 3.09
CA GLU A 105 -7.28 -6.20 3.20
C GLU A 105 -7.40 -6.88 1.85
N LYS A 106 -7.92 -6.18 0.82
CA LYS A 106 -7.97 -6.71 -0.55
C LYS A 106 -6.59 -7.07 -1.09
N SER A 107 -5.60 -6.20 -0.88
CA SER A 107 -4.21 -6.45 -1.31
C SER A 107 -3.63 -7.68 -0.60
N ARG A 108 -3.77 -7.76 0.73
CA ARG A 108 -3.37 -8.92 1.54
C ARG A 108 -4.04 -10.21 1.07
N ASP A 109 -5.34 -10.17 0.80
CA ASP A 109 -6.10 -11.37 0.42
C ASP A 109 -5.71 -11.89 -0.96
N LEU A 110 -5.27 -11.00 -1.88
CA LEU A 110 -4.65 -11.42 -3.14
C LEU A 110 -3.28 -12.04 -2.90
N VAL A 111 -2.42 -11.41 -2.09
CA VAL A 111 -1.11 -11.98 -1.73
C VAL A 111 -1.27 -13.38 -1.13
N ARG A 112 -2.23 -13.59 -0.24
CA ARG A 112 -2.48 -14.89 0.41
C ARG A 112 -2.97 -15.99 -0.54
N LYS A 113 -3.44 -15.64 -1.74
CA LYS A 113 -3.80 -16.61 -2.79
C LYS A 113 -2.60 -17.02 -3.64
N GLN A 114 -1.51 -16.25 -3.61
CA GLN A 114 -0.29 -16.57 -4.33
C GLN A 114 0.46 -17.72 -3.63
N LYS A 115 1.14 -18.55 -4.41
CA LYS A 115 1.93 -19.69 -3.90
C LYS A 115 3.32 -19.28 -3.41
N TYR A 116 3.76 -18.07 -3.73
CA TYR A 116 5.06 -17.53 -3.37
C TYR A 116 4.95 -16.50 -2.25
N ASP A 117 6.07 -16.28 -1.56
CA ASP A 117 6.15 -15.31 -0.49
C ASP A 117 6.34 -13.88 -1.05
N ASN A 118 5.26 -13.10 -1.11
CA ASN A 118 5.30 -11.75 -1.70
C ASN A 118 5.98 -10.74 -0.76
N PRO A 119 7.06 -10.05 -1.17
CA PRO A 119 7.84 -9.15 -0.32
C PRO A 119 7.07 -7.95 0.21
N VAL A 120 5.93 -7.59 -0.38
CA VAL A 120 5.10 -6.47 0.10
C VAL A 120 4.26 -6.83 1.34
N LEU A 121 4.09 -8.12 1.65
CA LEU A 121 3.18 -8.57 2.71
C LEU A 121 3.49 -7.98 4.10
N PRO A 122 4.76 -7.93 4.57
CA PRO A 122 5.05 -7.30 5.86
C PRO A 122 4.69 -5.81 5.87
N GLU A 123 4.91 -5.09 4.77
CA GLU A 123 4.56 -3.67 4.68
C GLU A 123 3.04 -3.46 4.69
N ILE A 124 2.26 -4.37 4.08
CA ILE A 124 0.79 -4.36 4.20
C ILE A 124 0.38 -4.50 5.66
N TYR A 125 0.93 -5.48 6.39
CA TYR A 125 0.60 -5.68 7.80
C TYR A 125 0.98 -4.47 8.66
N TYR A 126 2.14 -3.89 8.41
CA TYR A 126 2.59 -2.68 9.10
C TYR A 126 1.61 -1.53 8.90
N CYS A 127 1.21 -1.28 7.66
CA CYS A 127 0.26 -0.22 7.36
C CYS A 127 -1.12 -0.49 7.97
N MET A 128 -1.57 -1.75 8.02
CA MET A 128 -2.81 -2.12 8.71
C MET A 128 -2.70 -1.87 10.22
N ALA A 129 -1.58 -2.18 10.86
CA ALA A 129 -1.33 -1.88 12.27
C ALA A 129 -1.45 -0.37 12.54
N ALA A 130 -0.86 0.45 11.67
CA ALA A 130 -0.96 1.91 11.75
C ALA A 130 -2.39 2.42 11.54
N VAL A 131 -3.19 1.79 10.66
CA VAL A 131 -4.61 2.12 10.49
C VAL A 131 -5.41 1.77 11.74
N TYR A 132 -5.23 0.58 12.32
CA TYR A 132 -5.90 0.18 13.55
C TYR A 132 -5.54 1.09 14.73
N ALA A 133 -4.29 1.56 14.80
CA ALA A 133 -3.86 2.54 15.80
C ALA A 133 -4.66 3.85 15.69
N HIS A 134 -4.88 4.36 14.47
CA HIS A 134 -5.71 5.55 14.24
C HIS A 134 -7.21 5.33 14.47
N LEU A 135 -7.68 4.09 14.35
CA LEU A 135 -9.05 3.69 14.68
C LEU A 135 -9.25 3.42 16.18
N GLU A 136 -8.21 3.59 17.02
CA GLU A 136 -8.21 3.25 18.44
C GLU A 136 -8.47 1.76 18.75
N GLU A 137 -8.30 0.89 17.74
CA GLU A 137 -8.42 -0.57 17.85
C GLU A 137 -7.09 -1.15 18.37
N ILE A 138 -6.80 -0.89 19.65
CA ILE A 138 -5.46 -1.09 20.23
C ILE A 138 -4.97 -2.53 20.09
N GLN A 139 -5.81 -3.52 20.41
CA GLN A 139 -5.40 -4.92 20.34
C GLN A 139 -5.06 -5.33 18.90
N MET A 140 -5.89 -4.91 17.93
CA MET A 140 -5.65 -5.18 16.52
C MET A 140 -4.36 -4.51 16.03
N ALA A 141 -4.07 -3.28 16.47
CA ALA A 141 -2.81 -2.62 16.14
C ALA A 141 -1.61 -3.41 16.66
N ILE A 142 -1.64 -3.88 17.92
CA ILE A 142 -0.60 -4.71 18.52
C ILE A 142 -0.40 -6.00 17.73
N ASP A 143 -1.49 -6.75 17.49
CA ASP A 143 -1.44 -8.02 16.78
C ASP A 143 -0.82 -7.86 15.37
N TYR A 144 -1.20 -6.80 14.64
CA TYR A 144 -0.65 -6.56 13.30
C TYR A 144 0.80 -6.07 13.32
N TYR A 145 1.24 -5.32 14.33
CA TYR A 145 2.66 -5.02 14.51
C TYR A 145 3.48 -6.30 14.78
N GLU A 146 2.97 -7.21 15.60
CA GLU A 146 3.64 -8.50 15.88
C GLU A 146 3.68 -9.41 14.65
N ILE A 147 2.60 -9.46 13.87
CA ILE A 147 2.54 -10.18 12.59
C ILE A 147 3.53 -9.57 11.57
N THR A 148 3.65 -8.25 11.52
CA THR A 148 4.64 -7.55 10.68
C THR A 148 6.05 -8.01 10.99
N ILE A 149 6.44 -7.96 12.27
CA ILE A 149 7.79 -8.31 12.74
C ILE A 149 8.07 -9.80 12.50
N SER A 150 7.14 -10.68 12.85
CA SER A 150 7.30 -12.13 12.68
C SER A 150 7.39 -12.53 11.20
N THR A 151 6.64 -11.88 10.31
CA THR A 151 6.70 -12.13 8.86
C THR A 151 8.01 -11.59 8.28
N THR A 152 8.46 -10.41 8.71
CA THR A 152 9.72 -9.81 8.28
C THR A 152 10.91 -10.68 8.68
N ARG A 153 10.93 -11.19 9.92
CA ARG A 153 12.03 -12.03 10.45
C ARG A 153 12.23 -13.34 9.70
N LYS A 154 11.21 -13.85 9.00
CA LYS A 154 11.36 -15.03 8.13
C LYS A 154 12.25 -14.77 6.91
N ARG A 155 12.47 -13.50 6.56
CA ARG A 155 13.11 -13.07 5.30
C ARG A 155 14.35 -12.22 5.51
N LEU A 156 14.37 -11.40 6.56
CA LEU A 156 15.37 -10.37 6.80
C LEU A 156 16.01 -10.58 8.17
N SER A 157 17.29 -10.25 8.30
CA SER A 157 17.99 -10.19 9.59
C SER A 157 17.50 -9.01 10.42
N ASP A 158 17.76 -9.05 11.74
CA ASP A 158 17.38 -7.97 12.66
C ASP A 158 18.07 -6.62 12.34
N ASP A 159 19.23 -6.65 11.66
CA ASP A 159 19.96 -5.46 11.20
C ASP A 159 19.41 -4.85 9.91
N HIS A 160 18.44 -5.49 9.25
CA HIS A 160 17.87 -4.95 8.02
C HIS A 160 17.09 -3.65 8.30
N PRO A 161 17.21 -2.60 7.46
CA PRO A 161 16.54 -1.32 7.68
C PRO A 161 15.02 -1.43 7.89
N ASP A 162 14.34 -2.28 7.13
CA ASP A 162 12.89 -2.49 7.31
C ASP A 162 12.56 -3.13 8.67
N MET A 163 13.37 -4.08 9.13
CA MET A 163 13.16 -4.75 10.41
C MET A 163 13.36 -3.79 11.59
N GLN A 164 14.40 -2.95 11.51
CA GLN A 164 14.64 -1.88 12.47
C GLN A 164 13.49 -0.86 12.47
N ARG A 165 13.02 -0.46 11.27
CA ARG A 165 11.91 0.47 11.11
C ARG A 165 10.63 -0.07 11.77
N TYR A 166 10.23 -1.31 11.47
CA TYR A 166 9.00 -1.88 12.06
C TYR A 166 9.08 -2.02 13.57
N THR A 167 10.22 -2.48 14.09
CA THR A 167 10.43 -2.63 15.54
C THR A 167 10.39 -1.28 16.25
N PHE A 168 11.03 -0.26 15.68
CA PHE A 168 11.01 1.10 16.20
C PHE A 168 9.59 1.67 16.24
N GLN A 169 8.82 1.54 15.15
CA GLN A 169 7.45 2.05 15.07
C GLN A 169 6.51 1.37 16.06
N PHE A 170 6.66 0.05 16.26
CA PHE A 170 5.88 -0.65 17.27
C PHE A 170 6.23 -0.21 18.69
N GLN A 171 7.52 0.00 18.99
CA GLN A 171 7.95 0.51 20.29
C GLN A 171 7.42 1.93 20.53
N LEU A 172 7.49 2.80 19.51
CA LEU A 172 6.93 4.15 19.58
C LEU A 172 5.43 4.12 19.87
N PHE A 173 4.69 3.25 19.19
CA PHE A 173 3.26 3.05 19.45
C PHE A 173 2.99 2.62 20.90
N LYS A 174 3.73 1.62 21.42
CA LYS A 174 3.61 1.17 22.82
C LYS A 174 3.88 2.29 23.83
N ASN A 175 4.95 3.06 23.63
CA ASN A 175 5.29 4.19 24.51
C ASN A 175 4.17 5.24 24.53
N ASN A 176 3.60 5.57 23.36
CA ASN A 176 2.49 6.52 23.26
C ASN A 176 1.23 6.02 23.99
N LEU A 177 0.95 4.71 23.95
CA LEU A 177 -0.14 4.12 24.71
C LEU A 177 0.08 4.25 26.21
N GLU A 178 1.27 3.87 26.71
CA GLU A 178 1.62 3.97 28.13
C GLU A 178 1.50 5.40 28.67
N GLU A 179 1.97 6.39 27.89
CA GLU A 179 1.84 7.79 28.23
C GLU A 179 0.36 8.24 28.28
N ALA A 180 -0.45 7.82 27.31
CA ALA A 180 -1.87 8.12 27.27
C ALA A 180 -2.62 7.54 28.48
N TYR A 181 -2.32 6.30 28.88
CA TYR A 181 -2.90 5.69 30.08
C TYR A 181 -2.44 6.39 31.37
N SER A 182 -1.17 6.76 31.44
CA SER A 182 -0.60 7.48 32.59
C SER A 182 -1.24 8.87 32.79
N LYS A 183 -1.44 9.63 31.71
CA LYS A 183 -2.14 10.93 31.74
C LYS A 183 -3.62 10.81 32.14
N ARG A 184 -4.32 9.78 31.64
CA ARG A 184 -5.73 9.52 32.02
C ARG A 184 -5.89 9.20 33.52
N TYR A 185 -4.88 8.64 34.16
CA TYR A 185 -4.89 8.36 35.60
C TYR A 185 -4.68 9.63 36.45
N LEU A 186 -3.90 10.60 35.96
CA LEU A 186 -3.61 11.86 36.66
C LEU A 186 -4.78 12.84 36.63
N ILE A 187 -5.62 12.84 35.58
CA ILE A 187 -6.77 13.75 35.44
C ILE A 187 -7.99 13.30 36.27
N ARG A 188 -7.99 12.04 36.75
CA ARG A 188 -9.10 11.46 37.55
C ARG A 188 -8.89 11.57 39.08
N LYS A 189 -7.84 12.26 39.54
CA LYS A 189 -7.60 12.60 40.95
C LYS A 189 -7.89 14.07 41.19
#